data_AF-A0A849THA4-F1
#
_entry.id   AF-A0A849THA4-F1
#
_cell.length_a   1.000
_cell.length_b   1.000
_cell.length_c   1.000
_cell.angle_alpha   90.00
_cell.angle_beta   90.00
_cell.angle_gamma   90.00
#
_symmetry.space_group_name_H-M   'P 1'
#
loop_
_entity.id
_entity.type
_entity.pdbx_description
1 polymer ?
#
loop_
_entity_poly.entity_id
_entity_poly.type
_entity_poly.pdbx_seq_one_letter_code
_entity_poly.pdbx_strand_id
1 'polypeptide(L)'
;MASNCVAKAKTAVATATAHPLDPLSEAEIAEAARILKSKKRLPDTTRFGFVQLEEPSKSAVLAWKPGQSLERRAGAIVFDNKTGATHQAVIDLTSKSVVRWDQHATKTHPYGQPPIIIEDFFKVGDIVKADAGWRKAVKRRGLTDADIELVQVDPFSAGYFGRELDQGRRLISAVSYYRADLKDNGYAHPIEGVVALVDMIEGKVVELVDEKEIIPIPKTKRNYNRDAYKKTRTDVKPLDIVQRDGPSFKVDGWQVSWQNWQFRVGFTAREGLVLNQISIRDGNKQRPIIYRASMTEMVVPYADPTANHFWKNAFDAGEYGLGKLANALELGCDCLGQIHYFDVPATDDMGNPMLMKNAICMHEEDYGILWKHYEFRNETYEVRRSRRLVISFFATVGNYDY
;
A
#
# COMPACT_ATOMS: atom_id res chain seq x y z
N MET A 1 -12.58 -43.02 -27.49
CA MET A 1 -13.59 -41.96 -27.39
C MET A 1 -12.94 -40.76 -26.73
N ALA A 2 -12.42 -39.84 -27.53
CA ALA A 2 -11.84 -38.58 -27.08
C ALA A 2 -12.95 -37.52 -27.13
N SER A 3 -13.27 -36.91 -26.00
CA SER A 3 -14.24 -35.80 -25.94
C SER A 3 -13.47 -34.48 -25.92
N ASN A 4 -13.45 -33.80 -27.06
CA ASN A 4 -12.99 -32.43 -27.22
C ASN A 4 -13.97 -31.48 -26.53
N CYS A 5 -13.57 -30.86 -25.42
CA CYS A 5 -14.26 -29.69 -24.88
C CYS A 5 -13.63 -28.43 -25.49
N VAL A 6 -14.27 -27.92 -26.55
CA VAL A 6 -13.95 -26.63 -27.16
C VAL A 6 -14.37 -25.53 -26.18
N ALA A 7 -13.39 -24.77 -25.68
CA ALA A 7 -13.64 -23.58 -24.90
C ALA A 7 -14.37 -22.55 -25.77
N LYS A 8 -15.63 -22.25 -25.43
CA LYS A 8 -16.37 -21.12 -26.04
C LYS A 8 -15.65 -19.83 -25.68
N ALA A 9 -15.18 -19.11 -26.70
CA ALA A 9 -14.72 -17.75 -26.57
C ALA A 9 -15.82 -16.89 -25.91
N LYS A 10 -15.47 -16.25 -24.79
CA LYS A 10 -16.32 -15.21 -24.18
C LYS A 10 -16.46 -14.08 -25.20
N THR A 11 -17.65 -13.91 -25.74
CA THR A 11 -18.06 -12.73 -26.49
C THR A 11 -17.77 -11.49 -25.66
N ALA A 12 -16.97 -10.57 -26.21
CA ALA A 12 -16.72 -9.26 -25.64
C ALA A 12 -18.06 -8.53 -25.48
N VAL A 13 -18.54 -8.45 -24.24
CA VAL A 13 -19.63 -7.56 -23.87
C VAL A 13 -19.12 -6.15 -24.14
N ALA A 14 -19.89 -5.37 -24.91
CA ALA A 14 -19.59 -3.96 -25.15
C ALA A 14 -19.24 -3.30 -23.82
N THR A 15 -18.01 -2.80 -23.70
CA THR A 15 -17.53 -2.11 -22.49
C THR A 15 -18.45 -0.94 -22.23
N ALA A 16 -19.33 -1.07 -21.24
CA ALA A 16 -19.99 0.06 -20.64
C ALA A 16 -18.91 1.10 -20.32
N THR A 17 -19.12 2.35 -20.74
CA THR A 17 -18.20 3.45 -20.40
C THR A 17 -17.91 3.39 -18.91
N ALA A 18 -16.64 3.19 -18.55
CA ALA A 18 -16.20 3.12 -17.15
C ALA A 18 -16.69 4.36 -16.40
N HIS A 19 -17.12 4.17 -15.15
CA HIS A 19 -17.54 5.31 -14.35
C HIS A 19 -16.33 6.22 -14.07
N PRO A 20 -16.49 7.55 -13.99
CA PRO A 20 -15.34 8.45 -13.88
C PRO A 20 -14.43 8.25 -12.66
N LEU A 21 -14.93 7.59 -11.61
CA LEU A 21 -14.20 7.26 -10.37
C LEU A 21 -13.65 5.83 -10.32
N ASP A 22 -13.87 5.01 -11.35
CA ASP A 22 -13.30 3.66 -11.39
C ASP A 22 -11.77 3.78 -11.50
N PRO A 23 -10.96 2.98 -10.77
CA PRO A 23 -9.50 2.97 -10.89
C PRO A 23 -9.03 2.85 -12.34
N LEU A 24 -7.81 3.31 -12.62
CA LEU A 24 -7.20 3.10 -13.94
C LEU A 24 -7.07 1.60 -14.20
N SER A 25 -7.35 1.18 -15.43
CA SER A 25 -7.05 -0.18 -15.89
C SER A 25 -5.54 -0.36 -16.16
N GLU A 26 -5.08 -1.61 -16.25
CA GLU A 26 -3.68 -1.91 -16.61
C GLU A 26 -3.29 -1.28 -17.96
N ALA A 27 -4.21 -1.24 -18.93
CA ALA A 27 -3.99 -0.61 -20.23
C ALA A 27 -3.88 0.92 -20.13
N GLU A 28 -4.72 1.55 -19.31
CA GLU A 28 -4.64 3.00 -19.04
C GLU A 28 -3.34 3.38 -18.34
N ILE A 29 -2.89 2.56 -17.38
CA ILE A 29 -1.62 2.72 -16.69
C ILE A 29 -0.45 2.62 -17.67
N ALA A 30 -0.43 1.57 -18.50
CA ALA A 30 0.61 1.37 -19.51
C ALA A 30 0.67 2.55 -20.50
N GLU A 31 -0.49 3.04 -20.95
CA GLU A 31 -0.58 4.17 -21.86
C GLU A 31 -0.14 5.48 -21.19
N ALA A 32 -0.49 5.71 -19.92
CA ALA A 32 -0.03 6.87 -19.15
C ALA A 32 1.50 6.91 -19.07
N ALA A 33 2.12 5.79 -18.68
CA ALA A 33 3.57 5.68 -18.58
C ALA A 33 4.25 5.86 -19.95
N ARG A 34 3.70 5.28 -21.02
CA ARG A 34 4.21 5.43 -22.39
C ARG A 34 4.13 6.87 -22.88
N ILE A 35 3.01 7.55 -22.68
CA ILE A 35 2.84 8.97 -23.03
C ILE A 35 3.86 9.80 -22.26
N LEU A 36 4.02 9.58 -20.95
CA LEU A 36 4.93 10.36 -20.14
C LEU A 36 6.39 10.17 -20.56
N LYS A 37 6.83 8.91 -20.70
CA LYS A 37 8.19 8.55 -21.16
C LYS A 37 8.51 9.18 -22.51
N SER A 38 7.59 9.10 -23.47
CA SER A 38 7.81 9.63 -24.83
C SER A 38 7.75 11.16 -24.91
N LYS A 39 6.72 11.79 -24.33
CA LYS A 39 6.49 13.24 -24.45
C LYS A 39 7.48 14.06 -23.63
N LYS A 40 7.97 13.51 -22.51
CA LYS A 40 8.95 14.17 -21.64
C LYS A 40 10.36 13.65 -21.81
N ARG A 41 10.57 12.66 -22.69
CA ARG A 41 11.87 12.02 -22.97
C ARG A 41 12.55 11.59 -21.66
N LEU A 42 11.80 10.88 -20.84
CA LEU A 42 12.26 10.46 -19.51
C LEU A 42 13.46 9.51 -19.66
N PRO A 43 14.56 9.71 -18.92
CA PRO A 43 15.68 8.78 -18.92
C PRO A 43 15.29 7.45 -18.25
N ASP A 44 16.03 6.39 -18.54
CA ASP A 44 15.83 5.04 -17.96
C ASP A 44 16.03 5.00 -16.43
N THR A 45 16.64 6.05 -15.88
CA THR A 45 16.83 6.28 -14.44
C THR A 45 15.59 6.85 -13.75
N THR A 46 14.53 7.14 -14.51
CA THR A 46 13.26 7.62 -13.96
C THR A 46 12.54 6.51 -13.21
N ARG A 47 11.95 6.86 -12.07
CA ARG A 47 11.09 6.02 -11.26
C ARG A 47 9.72 6.63 -11.11
N PHE A 48 8.72 5.76 -11.00
CA PHE A 48 7.33 6.10 -10.78
C PHE A 48 7.02 5.82 -9.31
N GLY A 49 6.97 6.90 -8.51
CA GLY A 49 6.65 6.82 -7.09
C GLY A 49 5.21 6.35 -6.91
N PHE A 50 4.27 7.15 -7.42
CA PHE A 50 2.84 6.85 -7.47
C PHE A 50 2.29 7.09 -8.87
N VAL A 51 1.39 6.21 -9.31
CA VAL A 51 0.55 6.38 -10.50
C VAL A 51 -0.86 5.95 -10.13
N GLN A 52 -1.84 6.82 -10.38
CA GLN A 52 -3.23 6.58 -10.01
C GLN A 52 -4.19 7.42 -10.86
N LEU A 53 -5.48 7.16 -10.73
CA LEU A 53 -6.50 8.01 -11.31
C LEU A 53 -6.35 9.43 -10.74
N GLU A 54 -6.26 10.43 -11.61
CA GLU A 54 -6.51 11.83 -11.24
C GLU A 54 -8.03 11.99 -11.16
N GLU A 55 -8.58 11.83 -9.96
CA GLU A 55 -10.03 11.88 -9.75
C GLU A 55 -10.61 13.20 -10.32
N PRO A 56 -11.67 13.15 -11.15
CA PRO A 56 -12.30 14.36 -11.65
C PRO A 56 -12.88 15.19 -10.50
N SER A 57 -13.09 16.48 -10.75
CA SER A 57 -13.70 17.35 -9.75
C SER A 57 -15.07 16.82 -9.30
N LYS A 58 -15.37 16.98 -8.01
CA LYS A 58 -16.65 16.54 -7.43
C LYS A 58 -17.86 17.04 -8.24
N SER A 59 -17.84 18.30 -8.68
CA SER A 59 -18.92 18.89 -9.48
C SER A 59 -19.07 18.20 -10.85
N ALA A 60 -17.97 17.86 -11.52
CA ALA A 60 -18.00 17.15 -12.79
C ALA A 60 -18.60 15.74 -12.63
N VAL A 61 -18.20 15.00 -11.58
CA VAL A 61 -18.74 13.66 -11.31
C VAL A 61 -20.23 13.71 -10.97
N LEU A 62 -20.68 14.69 -10.17
CA LEU A 62 -22.09 14.84 -9.82
C LEU A 62 -22.98 15.27 -11.00
N ALA A 63 -22.41 15.97 -11.98
CA ALA A 63 -23.10 16.36 -13.22
C ALA A 63 -23.09 15.25 -14.29
N TRP A 64 -22.14 14.32 -14.20
CA TRP A 64 -21.96 13.23 -15.15
C TRP A 64 -23.13 12.24 -15.15
N LYS A 65 -23.48 11.76 -16.34
CA LYS A 65 -24.47 10.70 -16.55
C LYS A 65 -23.88 9.58 -17.40
N PRO A 66 -24.32 8.32 -17.21
CA PRO A 66 -23.91 7.21 -18.08
C PRO A 66 -24.02 7.56 -19.57
N GLY A 67 -22.94 7.27 -20.31
CA GLY A 67 -22.82 7.59 -21.74
C GLY A 67 -22.24 8.97 -22.05
N GLN A 68 -22.10 9.86 -21.06
CA GLN A 68 -21.34 11.11 -21.25
C GLN A 68 -19.83 10.83 -21.16
N SER A 69 -19.05 11.52 -21.98
CA SER A 69 -17.59 11.51 -21.86
C SER A 69 -17.15 12.47 -20.76
N LEU A 70 -16.23 12.04 -19.91
CA LEU A 70 -15.45 12.90 -19.05
C LEU A 70 -13.96 12.66 -19.33
N GLU A 71 -13.14 13.69 -19.15
CA GLU A 71 -11.70 13.57 -19.31
C GLU A 71 -11.15 12.50 -18.37
N ARG A 72 -10.42 11.54 -18.92
CA ARG A 72 -9.84 10.42 -18.17
C ARG A 72 -8.35 10.69 -17.99
N ARG A 73 -7.95 10.95 -16.75
CA ARG A 73 -6.60 11.44 -16.43
C ARG A 73 -5.89 10.54 -15.43
N ALA A 74 -4.59 10.36 -15.63
CA ALA A 74 -3.69 9.71 -14.70
C ALA A 74 -2.80 10.75 -14.02
N GLY A 75 -2.76 10.75 -12.69
CA GLY A 75 -1.81 11.51 -11.90
C GLY A 75 -0.57 10.66 -11.62
N ALA A 76 0.62 11.26 -11.72
CA ALA A 76 1.87 10.58 -11.43
C ALA A 76 2.87 11.45 -10.67
N ILE A 77 3.58 10.83 -9.73
CA ILE A 77 4.81 11.37 -9.13
C ILE A 77 5.97 10.60 -9.72
N VAL A 78 6.86 11.31 -10.42
CA VAL A 78 8.03 10.70 -11.06
C VAL A 78 9.31 11.42 -10.66
N PHE A 79 10.39 10.68 -10.52
CA PHE A 79 11.69 11.26 -10.17
C PHE A 79 12.84 10.49 -10.81
N ASP A 80 13.90 11.22 -11.16
CA ASP A 80 15.14 10.62 -11.68
C ASP A 80 16.06 10.24 -10.52
N ASN A 81 16.37 8.96 -10.38
CA ASN A 81 17.19 8.46 -9.28
C ASN A 81 18.68 8.86 -9.36
N LYS A 82 19.14 9.42 -10.50
CA LYS A 82 20.51 9.97 -10.62
C LYS A 82 20.61 11.46 -10.30
N THR A 83 19.54 12.21 -10.48
CA THR A 83 19.59 13.69 -10.36
C THR A 83 18.70 14.22 -9.24
N GLY A 84 17.76 13.42 -8.75
CA GLY A 84 16.72 13.83 -7.79
C GLY A 84 15.65 14.73 -8.41
N ALA A 85 15.70 14.98 -9.73
CA ALA A 85 14.71 15.80 -10.42
C ALA A 85 13.33 15.15 -10.31
N THR A 86 12.42 15.81 -9.60
CA THR A 86 11.11 15.28 -9.25
C THR A 86 10.02 16.09 -9.93
N HIS A 87 8.99 15.43 -10.46
CA HIS A 87 7.88 16.06 -11.15
C HIS A 87 6.54 15.46 -10.73
N GLN A 88 5.54 16.34 -10.65
CA GLN A 88 4.13 15.96 -10.61
C GLN A 88 3.56 16.09 -12.02
N ALA A 89 2.95 15.01 -12.51
CA ALA A 89 2.42 14.94 -13.86
C ALA A 89 0.94 14.61 -13.85
N VAL A 90 0.21 15.19 -14.80
CA VAL A 90 -1.16 14.76 -15.14
C VAL A 90 -1.17 14.44 -16.62
N ILE A 91 -1.56 13.22 -16.93
CA ILE A 91 -1.62 12.66 -18.28
C ILE A 91 -3.07 12.50 -18.65
N ASP A 92 -3.49 13.13 -19.74
CA ASP A 92 -4.83 12.98 -20.29
C ASP A 92 -4.83 11.84 -21.32
N LEU A 93 -5.53 10.76 -20.97
CA LEU A 93 -5.54 9.51 -21.73
C LEU A 93 -6.43 9.61 -22.97
N THR A 94 -7.43 10.50 -22.94
CA THR A 94 -8.31 10.76 -24.08
C THR A 94 -7.57 11.51 -25.19
N SER A 95 -6.89 12.61 -24.83
CA SER A 95 -6.11 13.43 -25.78
C SER A 95 -4.69 12.92 -26.02
N LYS A 96 -4.25 11.91 -25.26
CA LYS A 96 -2.90 11.33 -25.28
C LYS A 96 -1.80 12.38 -25.09
N SER A 97 -2.00 13.26 -24.12
CA SER A 97 -1.16 14.43 -23.87
C SER A 97 -0.77 14.54 -22.40
N VAL A 98 0.33 15.25 -22.13
CA VAL A 98 0.74 15.60 -20.76
C VAL A 98 0.22 17.00 -20.49
N VAL A 99 -0.87 17.11 -19.73
CA VAL A 99 -1.56 18.39 -19.46
C VAL A 99 -0.96 19.14 -18.28
N ARG A 100 -0.22 18.45 -17.40
CA ARG A 100 0.54 19.05 -16.30
C ARG A 100 1.90 18.37 -16.17
N TRP A 101 2.95 19.15 -15.96
CA TRP A 101 4.33 18.68 -15.77
C TRP A 101 5.09 19.69 -14.92
N ASP A 102 4.86 19.62 -13.62
CA ASP A 102 5.38 20.60 -12.68
C ASP A 102 6.61 20.01 -12.00
N GLN A 103 7.73 20.72 -12.08
CA GLN A 103 8.91 20.37 -11.32
C GLN A 103 8.64 20.64 -9.83
N HIS A 104 8.85 19.63 -8.99
CA HIS A 104 8.84 19.80 -7.55
C HIS A 104 10.21 20.33 -7.10
N ALA A 105 10.21 21.47 -6.43
CA ALA A 105 11.44 22.12 -5.99
C ALA A 105 11.99 21.48 -4.71
N THR A 106 12.61 20.31 -4.87
CA THR A 106 13.18 19.50 -3.76
C THR A 106 14.28 20.24 -3.01
N LYS A 107 14.99 21.16 -3.68
CA LYS A 107 16.13 21.92 -3.12
C LYS A 107 15.75 23.27 -2.50
N THR A 108 14.47 23.56 -2.37
CA THR A 108 13.98 24.80 -1.73
C THR A 108 13.05 24.45 -0.59
N HIS A 109 13.13 25.19 0.52
CA HIS A 109 12.25 25.02 1.66
C HIS A 109 10.76 24.98 1.20
N PRO A 110 9.96 23.97 1.61
CA PRO A 110 10.18 23.05 2.73
C PRO A 110 10.91 21.72 2.41
N TYR A 111 11.65 21.63 1.28
CA TYR A 111 12.53 20.50 0.94
C TYR A 111 11.85 19.12 0.79
N GLY A 112 10.61 19.08 0.31
CA GLY A 112 9.88 17.83 0.10
C GLY A 112 10.58 16.88 -0.89
N GLN A 113 10.56 15.58 -0.57
CA GLN A 113 11.11 14.51 -1.42
C GLN A 113 9.98 13.58 -1.90
N PRO A 114 10.13 12.89 -3.05
CA PRO A 114 9.17 11.88 -3.46
C PRO A 114 9.19 10.67 -2.51
N PRO A 115 8.13 9.83 -2.51
CA PRO A 115 8.04 8.66 -1.63
C PRO A 115 9.22 7.71 -1.81
N ILE A 116 9.54 6.96 -0.76
CA ILE A 116 10.44 5.81 -0.79
C ILE A 116 9.76 4.70 -1.58
N ILE A 117 10.49 4.11 -2.53
CA ILE A 117 9.97 3.06 -3.41
C ILE A 117 10.60 1.70 -3.08
N ILE A 118 10.04 0.61 -3.62
CA ILE A 118 10.51 -0.75 -3.34
C ILE A 118 11.99 -0.92 -3.74
N GLU A 119 12.41 -0.33 -4.86
CA GLU A 119 13.81 -0.34 -5.28
C GLU A 119 14.75 0.28 -4.23
N ASP A 120 14.30 1.30 -3.48
CA ASP A 120 15.12 1.95 -2.45
C ASP A 120 15.42 0.98 -1.29
N PHE A 121 14.51 0.05 -0.97
CA PHE A 121 14.70 -0.93 0.11
C PHE A 121 15.91 -1.82 -0.14
N PHE A 122 16.08 -2.28 -1.38
CA PHE A 122 17.23 -3.12 -1.73
C PHE A 122 18.50 -2.28 -1.86
N LYS A 123 18.43 -1.12 -2.52
CA LYS A 123 19.61 -0.25 -2.74
C LYS A 123 20.24 0.25 -1.44
N VAL A 124 19.43 0.62 -0.45
CA VAL A 124 19.94 1.07 0.85
C VAL A 124 20.75 -0.05 1.51
N GLY A 125 20.24 -1.28 1.47
CA GLY A 125 20.96 -2.44 1.99
C GLY A 125 22.30 -2.67 1.30
N ASP A 126 22.36 -2.54 -0.01
CA ASP A 126 23.60 -2.69 -0.79
C ASP A 126 24.62 -1.59 -0.46
N ILE A 127 24.18 -0.32 -0.42
CA ILE A 127 25.04 0.83 -0.11
C ILE A 127 25.63 0.72 1.30
N VAL A 128 24.80 0.41 2.29
CA VAL A 128 25.23 0.32 3.70
C VAL A 128 26.18 -0.84 3.90
N LYS A 129 25.90 -2.02 3.32
CA LYS A 129 26.79 -3.19 3.44
C LYS A 129 28.13 -3.02 2.73
N ALA A 130 28.20 -2.15 1.72
CA ALA A 130 29.44 -1.80 1.04
C ALA A 130 30.28 -0.73 1.78
N ASP A 131 29.68 0.04 2.68
CA ASP A 131 30.37 1.12 3.39
C ASP A 131 31.43 0.61 4.39
N ALA A 132 32.67 1.08 4.25
CA ALA A 132 33.78 0.62 5.07
C ALA A 132 33.64 1.02 6.55
N GLY A 133 33.02 2.18 6.82
CA GLY A 133 32.75 2.65 8.18
C GLY A 133 31.73 1.76 8.88
N TRP A 134 30.62 1.48 8.21
CA TRP A 134 29.57 0.60 8.71
C TRP A 134 30.09 -0.83 8.93
N ARG A 135 30.83 -1.40 7.96
CA ARG A 135 31.46 -2.72 8.12
C ARG A 135 32.39 -2.77 9.32
N LYS A 136 33.16 -1.70 9.57
CA LYS A 136 34.01 -1.60 10.78
C LYS A 136 33.17 -1.54 12.06
N ALA A 137 32.07 -0.77 12.07
CA ALA A 137 31.18 -0.63 13.21
C ALA A 137 30.51 -1.96 13.60
N VAL A 138 30.03 -2.74 12.63
CA VAL A 138 29.40 -4.05 12.89
C VAL A 138 30.42 -5.15 13.20
N LYS A 139 31.63 -5.10 12.63
CA LYS A 139 32.76 -5.99 13.03
C LYS A 139 33.18 -5.73 14.48
N ARG A 140 33.18 -4.47 14.93
CA ARG A 140 33.42 -4.13 16.35
C ARG A 140 32.38 -4.77 17.28
N ARG A 141 31.17 -5.03 16.78
CA ARG A 141 30.08 -5.73 17.48
C ARG A 141 30.13 -7.26 17.32
N GLY A 142 31.23 -7.79 16.79
CA GLY A 142 31.52 -9.22 16.73
C GLY A 142 30.95 -9.94 15.51
N LEU A 143 30.52 -9.23 14.46
CA LEU A 143 30.07 -9.86 13.22
C LEU A 143 31.25 -10.14 12.28
N THR A 144 31.24 -11.32 11.64
CA THR A 144 32.19 -11.68 10.58
C THR A 144 31.72 -11.16 9.22
N ASP A 145 32.58 -11.24 8.19
CA ASP A 145 32.15 -10.90 6.83
C ASP A 145 31.01 -11.81 6.34
N ALA A 146 30.97 -13.09 6.75
CA ALA A 146 29.87 -13.99 6.43
C ALA A 146 28.56 -13.59 7.12
N ASP A 147 28.62 -13.12 8.38
CA ASP A 147 27.44 -12.61 9.08
C ASP A 147 26.89 -11.34 8.41
N ILE A 148 27.77 -10.45 7.95
CA ILE A 148 27.40 -9.18 7.29
C ILE A 148 26.51 -9.41 6.06
N GLU A 149 26.76 -10.46 5.28
CA GLU A 149 25.94 -10.78 4.10
C GLU A 149 24.49 -11.12 4.48
N LEU A 150 24.26 -11.65 5.69
CA LEU A 150 22.94 -11.98 6.22
C LEU A 150 22.28 -10.82 6.97
N VAL A 151 23.01 -9.73 7.25
CA VAL A 151 22.45 -8.57 7.94
C VAL A 151 21.33 -7.98 7.10
N GLN A 152 20.17 -7.87 7.74
CA GLN A 152 19.02 -7.13 7.26
C GLN A 152 19.25 -5.65 7.55
N VAL A 153 19.01 -4.81 6.54
CA VAL A 153 19.13 -3.36 6.63
C VAL A 153 17.79 -2.80 6.20
N ASP A 154 17.06 -2.21 7.14
CA ASP A 154 15.74 -1.67 6.87
C ASP A 154 15.85 -0.17 6.59
N PRO A 155 15.33 0.30 5.44
CA PRO A 155 15.21 1.72 5.17
C PRO A 155 14.10 2.32 6.03
N PHE A 156 14.34 3.52 6.53
CA PHE A 156 13.31 4.38 7.09
C PHE A 156 13.48 5.79 6.52
N SER A 157 12.36 6.52 6.43
CA SER A 157 12.39 7.95 6.18
C SER A 157 13.30 8.67 7.17
N ALA A 158 14.11 9.60 6.64
CA ALA A 158 15.09 10.32 7.44
C ALA A 158 14.46 11.40 8.34
N GLY A 159 13.20 11.76 8.12
CA GLY A 159 12.57 12.92 8.76
C GLY A 159 13.23 14.25 8.35
N TYR A 160 13.00 15.29 9.15
CA TYR A 160 13.61 16.61 8.94
C TYR A 160 13.95 17.25 10.29
N PHE A 161 15.24 17.53 10.53
CA PHE A 161 15.74 18.11 11.78
C PHE A 161 16.33 19.51 11.58
N GLY A 162 16.15 20.11 10.40
CA GLY A 162 16.64 21.45 10.08
C GLY A 162 18.16 21.53 9.93
N ARG A 163 18.86 20.40 9.80
CA ARG A 163 20.32 20.38 9.56
C ARG A 163 20.60 20.80 8.13
N GLU A 164 21.77 21.38 7.87
CA GLU A 164 22.22 21.65 6.50
C GLU A 164 22.21 20.38 5.65
N LEU A 165 22.56 19.25 6.25
CA LEU A 165 22.52 17.93 5.62
C LEU A 165 21.11 17.55 5.13
N ASP A 166 20.05 17.95 5.83
CA ASP A 166 18.68 17.56 5.50
C ASP A 166 18.11 18.39 4.31
N GLN A 167 18.79 19.47 3.90
CA GLN A 167 18.26 20.43 2.93
C GLN A 167 18.35 19.92 1.50
N GLY A 168 17.22 19.43 0.99
CA GLY A 168 17.03 19.10 -0.43
C GLY A 168 17.77 17.87 -0.93
N ARG A 169 18.24 17.03 -0.01
CA ARG A 169 18.82 15.73 -0.28
C ARG A 169 17.74 14.64 -0.18
N ARG A 170 17.85 13.59 -0.98
CA ARG A 170 17.01 12.39 -0.87
C ARG A 170 17.68 11.43 0.09
N LEU A 171 17.35 11.56 1.38
CA LEU A 171 17.97 10.82 2.46
C LEU A 171 17.09 9.68 2.95
N ILE A 172 17.70 8.53 3.23
CA ILE A 172 17.08 7.40 3.90
C ILE A 172 17.96 6.99 5.07
N SER A 173 17.38 6.92 6.25
CA SER A 173 18.05 6.37 7.43
C SER A 173 17.95 4.85 7.39
N ALA A 174 18.99 4.16 7.81
CA ALA A 174 19.10 2.71 7.73
C ALA A 174 19.45 2.12 9.10
N VAL A 175 18.61 1.21 9.58
CA VAL A 175 18.82 0.45 10.81
C VAL A 175 19.08 -1.01 10.49
N SER A 176 19.95 -1.66 11.27
CA SER A 176 20.47 -2.98 10.94
C SER A 176 20.07 -4.03 11.96
N TYR A 177 19.83 -5.24 11.46
CA TYR A 177 19.39 -6.39 12.23
C TYR A 177 20.22 -7.62 11.84
N TYR A 178 20.75 -8.32 12.84
CA TYR A 178 21.46 -9.56 12.60
C TYR A 178 20.48 -10.69 12.24
N ARG A 179 20.88 -11.59 11.35
CA ARG A 179 20.16 -12.83 11.08
C ARG A 179 21.15 -13.99 11.14
N ALA A 180 20.81 -15.05 11.88
CA ALA A 180 21.64 -16.25 11.91
C ALA A 180 21.52 -17.08 10.62
N ASP A 181 20.42 -16.92 9.90
CA ASP A 181 20.15 -17.55 8.60
C ASP A 181 19.08 -16.76 7.82
N LEU A 182 18.87 -17.09 6.54
CA LEU A 182 17.95 -16.36 5.66
C LEU A 182 16.47 -16.39 6.08
N LYS A 183 16.07 -17.29 6.99
CA LYS A 183 14.69 -17.40 7.50
C LYS A 183 14.55 -16.88 8.93
N ASP A 184 15.64 -16.42 9.55
CA ASP A 184 15.64 -15.91 10.91
C ASP A 184 14.91 -14.56 10.98
N ASN A 185 14.23 -14.31 12.09
CA ASN A 185 13.55 -13.05 12.34
C ASN A 185 14.58 -11.99 12.77
N GLY A 186 15.02 -11.15 11.82
CA GLY A 186 16.01 -10.10 12.08
C GLY A 186 15.58 -9.15 13.20
N TYR A 187 14.28 -8.84 13.31
CA TYR A 187 13.75 -7.95 14.35
C TYR A 187 13.99 -8.44 15.79
N ALA A 188 14.34 -9.71 15.99
CA ALA A 188 14.75 -10.25 17.29
C ALA A 188 16.19 -9.90 17.68
N HIS A 189 16.97 -9.32 16.76
CA HIS A 189 18.41 -9.15 16.85
C HIS A 189 18.87 -7.75 16.38
N PRO A 190 18.35 -6.65 16.96
CA PRO A 190 18.77 -5.31 16.58
C PRO A 190 20.27 -5.09 16.80
N ILE A 191 20.92 -4.41 15.85
CA ILE A 191 22.30 -3.96 15.97
C ILE A 191 22.27 -2.52 16.47
N GLU A 192 22.23 -2.38 17.80
CA GLU A 192 22.09 -1.09 18.45
C GLU A 192 23.35 -0.22 18.37
N GLY A 193 23.14 1.09 18.34
CA GLY A 193 24.17 2.12 18.25
C GLY A 193 24.87 2.22 16.89
N VAL A 194 24.30 1.64 15.83
CA VAL A 194 24.76 1.80 14.44
C VAL A 194 23.60 2.24 13.57
N VAL A 195 23.68 3.46 13.02
CA VAL A 195 22.68 4.00 12.09
C VAL A 195 23.41 4.67 10.95
N ALA A 196 23.07 4.29 9.72
CA ALA A 196 23.60 4.94 8.52
C ALA A 196 22.56 5.86 7.92
N LEU A 197 22.96 7.06 7.51
CA LEU A 197 22.15 7.96 6.70
C LEU A 197 22.68 7.89 5.27
N VAL A 198 21.83 7.48 4.35
CA VAL A 198 22.18 7.23 2.95
C VAL A 198 21.63 8.35 2.09
N ASP A 199 22.47 8.93 1.24
CA ASP A 199 22.00 9.76 0.14
C ASP A 199 21.76 8.87 -1.09
N MET A 200 20.51 8.81 -1.52
CA MET A 200 20.07 7.93 -2.61
C MET A 200 20.48 8.41 -3.99
N ILE A 201 20.88 9.67 -4.14
CA ILE A 201 21.37 10.26 -5.39
C ILE A 201 22.88 10.06 -5.51
N GLU A 202 23.62 10.31 -4.43
CA GLU A 202 25.07 10.08 -4.40
C GLU A 202 25.42 8.59 -4.26
N GLY A 203 24.48 7.77 -3.79
CA GLY A 203 24.66 6.32 -3.64
C GLY A 203 25.66 5.95 -2.55
N LYS A 204 25.71 6.71 -1.45
CA LYS A 204 26.67 6.48 -0.36
C LYS A 204 26.11 6.84 1.01
N VAL A 205 26.75 6.30 2.05
CA VAL A 205 26.56 6.74 3.44
C VAL A 205 27.17 8.12 3.62
N VAL A 206 26.38 9.08 4.08
CA VAL A 206 26.78 10.49 4.27
C VAL A 206 26.94 10.87 5.74
N GLU A 207 26.31 10.10 6.62
CA GLU A 207 26.50 10.16 8.06
C GLU A 207 26.39 8.74 8.62
N LEU A 208 27.28 8.39 9.56
CA LEU A 208 27.27 7.11 10.24
C LEU A 208 27.35 7.36 11.74
N VAL A 209 26.31 6.99 12.46
CA VAL A 209 26.34 6.87 13.92
C VAL A 209 26.98 5.53 14.25
N ASP A 210 27.99 5.56 15.11
CA ASP A 210 28.64 4.37 15.64
C ASP A 210 29.00 4.61 17.12
N GLU A 211 28.06 4.29 18.00
CA GLU A 211 28.17 4.53 19.44
C GLU A 211 29.36 3.78 20.06
N LYS A 212 30.00 4.45 21.03
CA LYS A 212 31.15 3.88 21.75
C LYS A 212 30.74 2.72 22.64
N GLU A 213 29.62 2.87 23.35
CA GLU A 213 29.04 1.81 24.14
C GLU A 213 28.41 0.77 23.21
N ILE A 214 28.86 -0.48 23.34
CA ILE A 214 28.35 -1.59 22.54
C ILE A 214 27.26 -2.28 23.32
N ILE A 215 26.03 -2.09 22.87
CA ILE A 215 24.90 -2.90 23.32
C ILE A 215 25.01 -4.27 22.63
N PRO A 216 25.08 -5.39 23.39
CA PRO A 216 25.20 -6.71 22.80
C PRO A 216 24.01 -7.05 21.90
N ILE A 217 24.29 -7.55 20.69
CA ILE A 217 23.26 -8.04 19.77
C ILE A 217 22.55 -9.23 20.44
N PRO A 218 21.23 -9.18 20.72
CA PRO A 218 20.51 -10.32 21.27
C PRO A 218 20.65 -11.52 20.32
N LYS A 219 20.96 -12.72 20.82
CA LYS A 219 21.16 -13.92 19.97
C LYS A 219 20.05 -14.96 20.08
N THR A 220 19.09 -14.75 20.97
CA THR A 220 17.96 -15.68 21.14
C THR A 220 16.99 -15.57 19.97
N LYS A 221 16.86 -16.64 19.18
CA LYS A 221 15.92 -16.68 18.05
C LYS A 221 14.47 -16.52 18.52
N ARG A 222 13.71 -15.67 17.83
CA ARG A 222 12.26 -15.44 18.06
C ARG A 222 11.50 -15.56 16.73
N ASN A 223 11.59 -16.74 16.12
CA ASN A 223 10.94 -17.03 14.85
C ASN A 223 9.48 -17.38 15.07
N TYR A 224 8.60 -16.74 14.31
CA TYR A 224 7.14 -16.90 14.38
C TYR A 224 6.56 -17.79 13.27
N ASN A 225 7.41 -18.30 12.36
CA ASN A 225 6.96 -19.14 11.26
C ASN A 225 6.56 -20.55 11.72
N ARG A 226 5.80 -21.26 10.88
CA ARG A 226 5.30 -22.63 11.18
C ARG A 226 6.43 -23.60 11.54
N ASP A 227 7.56 -23.51 10.86
CA ASP A 227 8.73 -24.38 11.08
C ASP A 227 9.32 -24.24 12.50
N ALA A 228 9.17 -23.06 13.12
CA ALA A 228 9.61 -22.83 14.50
C ALA A 228 8.72 -23.53 15.55
N TYR A 229 7.47 -23.85 15.20
CA TYR A 229 6.48 -24.46 16.11
C TYR A 229 6.05 -25.86 15.65
N LYS A 230 6.91 -26.86 15.89
CA LYS A 230 6.63 -28.26 15.51
C LYS A 230 5.36 -28.87 16.13
N LYS A 231 4.92 -28.33 17.27
CA LYS A 231 3.68 -28.74 17.96
C LYS A 231 2.79 -27.51 18.09
N THR A 232 1.63 -27.56 17.45
CA THR A 232 0.59 -26.53 17.54
C THR A 232 -0.63 -27.10 18.27
N ARG A 233 -1.58 -26.22 18.61
CA ARG A 233 -2.88 -26.63 19.17
C ARG A 233 -3.58 -27.58 18.20
N THR A 234 -4.23 -28.63 18.74
CA THR A 234 -4.94 -29.67 17.97
C THR A 234 -6.43 -29.75 18.33
N ASP A 235 -6.88 -28.88 19.23
CA ASP A 235 -8.21 -28.86 19.83
C ASP A 235 -9.16 -27.84 19.19
N VAL A 236 -8.69 -27.04 18.24
CA VAL A 236 -9.50 -26.10 17.47
C VAL A 236 -10.32 -26.86 16.42
N LYS A 237 -11.64 -26.85 16.57
CA LYS A 237 -12.57 -27.46 15.61
C LYS A 237 -12.79 -26.52 14.40
N PRO A 238 -13.04 -27.07 13.20
CA PRO A 238 -13.40 -26.26 12.03
C PRO A 238 -14.63 -25.37 12.26
N LEU A 239 -14.63 -24.19 11.62
CA LEU A 239 -15.75 -23.25 11.58
C LEU A 239 -16.06 -22.89 10.13
N ASP A 240 -17.19 -23.39 9.62
CA ASP A 240 -17.63 -23.11 8.26
C ASP A 240 -18.64 -21.95 8.23
N ILE A 241 -18.34 -20.90 7.47
CA ILE A 241 -19.24 -19.77 7.21
C ILE A 241 -19.72 -19.88 5.76
N VAL A 242 -20.99 -20.24 5.57
CA VAL A 242 -21.54 -20.59 4.24
C VAL A 242 -22.77 -19.76 3.91
N GLN A 243 -22.79 -19.19 2.70
CA GLN A 243 -23.96 -18.54 2.11
C GLN A 243 -24.46 -19.34 0.89
N ARG A 244 -25.36 -20.30 1.12
CA ARG A 244 -25.80 -21.27 0.09
C ARG A 244 -26.43 -20.62 -1.14
N ASP A 245 -27.11 -19.49 -0.95
CA ASP A 245 -27.80 -18.74 -2.00
C ASP A 245 -26.98 -17.54 -2.50
N GLY A 246 -25.69 -17.47 -2.13
CA GLY A 246 -24.81 -16.34 -2.42
C GLY A 246 -24.94 -15.17 -1.44
N PRO A 247 -24.13 -14.11 -1.65
CA PRO A 247 -24.15 -12.93 -0.80
C PRO A 247 -25.37 -12.02 -1.08
N SER A 248 -25.76 -11.22 -0.08
CA SER A 248 -26.87 -10.26 -0.22
C SER A 248 -26.45 -8.94 -0.89
N PHE A 249 -25.15 -8.73 -1.13
CA PHE A 249 -24.64 -7.59 -1.88
C PHE A 249 -24.60 -7.89 -3.38
N LYS A 250 -24.64 -6.83 -4.19
CA LYS A 250 -24.39 -6.89 -5.63
C LYS A 250 -23.21 -5.99 -5.97
N VAL A 251 -22.39 -6.45 -6.91
CA VAL A 251 -21.27 -5.70 -7.45
C VAL A 251 -21.47 -5.52 -8.95
N ASP A 252 -21.38 -4.29 -9.43
CA ASP A 252 -21.35 -3.93 -10.84
C ASP A 252 -20.10 -3.08 -11.12
N GLY A 253 -19.07 -3.71 -11.68
CA GLY A 253 -17.73 -3.15 -11.75
C GLY A 253 -17.23 -2.79 -10.36
N TRP A 254 -17.06 -1.49 -10.10
CA TRP A 254 -16.61 -0.95 -8.82
C TRP A 254 -17.76 -0.44 -7.94
N GLN A 255 -19.02 -0.50 -8.39
CA GLN A 255 -20.18 -0.10 -7.61
C GLN A 255 -20.71 -1.26 -6.78
N VAL A 256 -20.99 -0.99 -5.51
CA VAL A 256 -21.57 -1.95 -4.56
C VAL A 256 -22.95 -1.49 -4.14
N SER A 257 -23.89 -2.43 -4.05
CA SER A 257 -25.21 -2.21 -3.45
C SER A 257 -25.51 -3.29 -2.41
N TRP A 258 -25.87 -2.91 -1.19
CA TRP A 258 -26.14 -3.83 -0.08
C TRP A 258 -27.09 -3.21 0.94
N GLN A 259 -28.20 -3.87 1.29
CA GLN A 259 -29.12 -3.44 2.37
C GLN A 259 -29.44 -1.92 2.35
N ASN A 260 -29.89 -1.41 1.20
CA ASN A 260 -30.15 0.01 0.90
C ASN A 260 -28.91 0.90 0.73
N TRP A 261 -27.71 0.47 1.12
CA TRP A 261 -26.47 1.17 0.83
C TRP A 261 -26.09 1.06 -0.64
N GLN A 262 -25.52 2.14 -1.16
CA GLN A 262 -24.84 2.18 -2.44
C GLN A 262 -23.58 3.04 -2.33
N PHE A 263 -22.47 2.54 -2.87
CA PHE A 263 -21.18 3.22 -2.90
C PHE A 263 -20.31 2.65 -4.02
N ARG A 264 -19.13 3.23 -4.23
CA ARG A 264 -18.10 2.72 -5.13
C ARG A 264 -16.81 2.43 -4.38
N VAL A 265 -16.23 1.27 -4.63
CA VAL A 265 -14.89 0.92 -4.17
C VAL A 265 -13.90 1.57 -5.13
N GLY A 266 -12.88 2.23 -4.59
CA GLY A 266 -11.76 2.79 -5.34
C GLY A 266 -10.45 2.42 -4.65
N PHE A 267 -9.34 2.76 -5.30
CA PHE A 267 -8.02 2.47 -4.76
C PHE A 267 -6.99 3.50 -5.25
N THR A 268 -6.07 3.91 -4.38
CA THR A 268 -4.93 4.78 -4.75
C THR A 268 -3.63 4.21 -4.21
N ALA A 269 -2.51 4.48 -4.89
CA ALA A 269 -1.20 3.96 -4.48
C ALA A 269 -0.77 4.49 -3.09
N ARG A 270 -1.22 5.69 -2.71
CA ARG A 270 -0.94 6.28 -1.40
C ARG A 270 -1.87 5.76 -0.31
N GLU A 271 -3.18 5.84 -0.52
CA GLU A 271 -4.20 5.66 0.53
C GLU A 271 -4.65 4.20 0.67
N GLY A 272 -4.46 3.39 -0.37
CA GLY A 272 -5.08 2.07 -0.47
C GLY A 272 -6.57 2.20 -0.75
N LEU A 273 -7.41 1.55 0.05
CA LEU A 273 -8.87 1.52 -0.12
C LEU A 273 -9.51 2.93 -0.02
N VAL A 274 -10.32 3.27 -1.01
CA VAL A 274 -11.15 4.49 -1.03
C VAL A 274 -12.62 4.09 -1.23
N LEU A 275 -13.53 4.72 -0.49
CA LEU A 275 -14.97 4.58 -0.69
C LEU A 275 -15.58 5.88 -1.21
N ASN A 276 -16.23 5.81 -2.36
CA ASN A 276 -16.80 6.93 -3.06
C ASN A 276 -18.34 6.88 -3.09
N GLN A 277 -18.98 8.05 -3.09
CA GLN A 277 -20.42 8.25 -3.24
C GLN A 277 -21.28 7.37 -2.31
N ILE A 278 -20.87 7.23 -1.05
CA ILE A 278 -21.62 6.49 -0.03
C ILE A 278 -22.97 7.15 0.19
N SER A 279 -24.02 6.35 0.01
CA SER A 279 -25.41 6.80 0.09
C SER A 279 -26.31 5.68 0.59
N ILE A 280 -27.46 6.06 1.13
CA ILE A 280 -28.49 5.12 1.59
C ILE A 280 -29.82 5.41 0.89
N ARG A 281 -30.51 4.36 0.46
CA ARG A 281 -31.86 4.45 -0.08
C ARG A 281 -32.86 4.58 1.06
N ASP A 282 -33.64 5.66 1.02
CA ASP A 282 -34.74 5.96 1.95
C ASP A 282 -36.03 6.16 1.13
N GLY A 283 -36.89 5.13 1.14
CA GLY A 283 -38.01 5.02 0.22
C GLY A 283 -37.54 5.07 -1.25
N ASN A 284 -38.04 6.07 -1.99
CA ASN A 284 -37.70 6.28 -3.41
C ASN A 284 -36.50 7.21 -3.63
N LYS A 285 -35.84 7.67 -2.56
CA LYS A 285 -34.74 8.65 -2.66
C LYS A 285 -33.41 8.00 -2.30
N GLN A 286 -32.41 8.17 -3.15
CA GLN A 286 -31.02 7.90 -2.80
C GLN A 286 -30.46 9.12 -2.06
N ARG A 287 -30.13 8.96 -0.77
CA ARG A 287 -29.65 10.04 0.10
C ARG A 287 -28.12 9.95 0.23
N PRO A 288 -27.34 10.91 -0.32
CA PRO A 288 -25.90 10.95 -0.14
C PRO A 288 -25.53 11.11 1.35
N ILE A 289 -24.46 10.43 1.78
CA ILE A 289 -23.93 10.52 3.15
C ILE A 289 -22.47 11.00 3.10
N ILE A 290 -21.59 10.27 2.40
CA ILE A 290 -20.17 10.64 2.27
C ILE A 290 -19.79 10.60 0.79
N TYR A 291 -19.16 11.67 0.30
CA TYR A 291 -18.71 11.70 -1.10
C TYR A 291 -17.44 10.88 -1.33
N ARG A 292 -16.46 10.96 -0.42
CA ARG A 292 -15.19 10.23 -0.47
C ARG A 292 -14.69 9.97 0.94
N ALA A 293 -14.30 8.74 1.26
CA ALA A 293 -13.70 8.33 2.52
C ALA A 293 -12.44 7.48 2.23
N SER A 294 -11.35 7.77 2.92
CA SER A 294 -10.06 7.08 2.76
C SER A 294 -9.14 7.33 3.96
N MET A 295 -8.05 6.57 4.05
CA MET A 295 -6.94 6.85 4.95
C MET A 295 -5.92 7.75 4.26
N THR A 296 -6.01 9.06 4.48
CA THR A 296 -5.16 10.04 3.75
C THR A 296 -3.73 10.10 4.27
N GLU A 297 -3.53 9.77 5.55
CA GLU A 297 -2.22 9.70 6.17
C GLU A 297 -2.24 8.81 7.42
N MET A 298 -1.09 8.23 7.78
CA MET A 298 -0.86 7.54 9.04
C MET A 298 0.60 7.75 9.46
N VAL A 299 0.83 8.09 10.73
CA VAL A 299 2.19 8.29 11.26
C VAL A 299 2.43 7.42 12.49
N VAL A 300 3.62 6.81 12.56
CA VAL A 300 4.09 6.01 13.70
C VAL A 300 5.30 6.70 14.34
N PRO A 301 5.09 7.64 15.27
CA PRO A 301 6.16 8.31 15.98
C PRO A 301 6.73 7.42 17.09
N TYR A 302 8.04 7.23 17.10
CA TYR A 302 8.74 6.56 18.20
C TYR A 302 9.17 7.60 19.25
N ALA A 303 9.14 7.20 20.53
CA ALA A 303 9.41 8.09 21.65
C ALA A 303 10.71 7.79 22.40
N ASP A 304 11.56 6.91 21.85
CA ASP A 304 12.87 6.61 22.41
C ASP A 304 13.90 7.67 21.94
N PRO A 305 14.54 8.41 22.85
CA PRO A 305 15.42 9.52 22.51
C PRO A 305 16.83 9.08 22.08
N THR A 306 17.16 7.79 22.09
CA THR A 306 18.49 7.30 21.74
C THR A 306 18.76 7.35 20.24
N ALA A 307 20.04 7.31 19.86
CA ALA A 307 20.50 7.55 18.49
C ALA A 307 19.86 6.63 17.43
N ASN A 308 19.47 5.42 17.83
CA ASN A 308 18.80 4.45 16.96
C ASN A 308 17.33 4.77 16.67
N HIS A 309 16.70 5.65 17.45
CA HIS A 309 15.24 5.77 17.48
C HIS A 309 14.70 7.19 17.41
N PHE A 310 15.43 8.20 17.88
CA PHE A 310 14.87 9.56 18.08
C PHE A 310 14.25 10.17 16.82
N TRP A 311 14.72 9.77 15.63
CA TRP A 311 14.28 10.30 14.35
C TRP A 311 13.11 9.53 13.72
N LYS A 312 12.80 8.32 14.22
CA LYS A 312 11.79 7.42 13.62
C LYS A 312 10.38 7.98 13.77
N ASN A 313 9.85 8.48 12.66
CA ASN A 313 8.49 9.01 12.55
C ASN A 313 7.96 8.65 11.15
N ALA A 314 7.69 7.37 10.92
CA ALA A 314 7.30 6.90 9.59
C ALA A 314 5.87 7.36 9.27
N PHE A 315 5.72 8.11 8.18
CA PHE A 315 4.43 8.45 7.58
C PHE A 315 4.08 7.37 6.55
N ASP A 316 3.54 6.25 7.00
CA ASP A 316 3.40 5.02 6.21
C ASP A 316 2.61 5.23 4.90
N ALA A 317 1.58 6.07 4.90
CA ALA A 317 0.86 6.37 3.67
C ALA A 317 1.63 7.37 2.79
N GLY A 318 2.08 8.49 3.34
CA GLY A 318 2.74 9.56 2.57
C GLY A 318 4.14 9.22 2.05
N GLU A 319 4.95 8.53 2.85
CA GLU A 319 6.35 8.23 2.56
C GLU A 319 6.55 6.90 1.83
N TYR A 320 5.66 5.91 2.01
CA TYR A 320 5.81 4.58 1.41
C TYR A 320 4.63 4.18 0.51
N GLY A 321 3.41 4.54 0.93
CA GLY A 321 2.17 4.27 0.20
C GLY A 321 1.51 2.98 0.64
N LEU A 322 0.45 3.08 1.45
CA LEU A 322 -0.30 1.91 1.94
C LEU A 322 -0.87 1.09 0.79
N GLY A 323 -1.39 1.75 -0.24
CA GLY A 323 -1.91 1.06 -1.42
C GLY A 323 -0.83 0.36 -2.25
N LYS A 324 0.35 0.97 -2.38
CA LYS A 324 1.50 0.37 -3.05
C LYS A 324 2.01 -0.89 -2.34
N LEU A 325 1.81 -0.95 -1.02
CA LEU A 325 2.22 -2.03 -0.14
C LEU A 325 1.08 -3.01 0.20
N ALA A 326 -0.03 -2.96 -0.55
CA ALA A 326 -1.16 -3.85 -0.33
C ALA A 326 -0.78 -5.32 -0.58
N ASN A 327 -1.26 -6.19 0.30
CA ASN A 327 -1.05 -7.62 0.24
C ASN A 327 -2.03 -8.29 -0.74
N ALA A 328 -1.66 -9.47 -1.24
CA ALA A 328 -2.59 -10.35 -1.93
C ALA A 328 -3.28 -11.25 -0.88
N LEU A 329 -4.58 -11.06 -0.69
CA LEU A 329 -5.34 -11.72 0.37
C LEU A 329 -5.76 -13.15 -0.05
N GLU A 330 -5.54 -14.12 0.84
CA GLU A 330 -5.81 -15.54 0.60
C GLU A 330 -7.18 -15.96 1.19
N LEU A 331 -7.94 -16.72 0.41
CA LEU A 331 -9.27 -17.19 0.80
C LEU A 331 -9.20 -18.17 1.97
N GLY A 332 -9.98 -17.91 3.01
CA GLY A 332 -10.06 -18.75 4.21
C GLY A 332 -8.91 -18.53 5.20
N CYS A 333 -7.89 -17.75 4.84
CA CYS A 333 -6.82 -17.31 5.75
C CYS A 333 -7.06 -15.86 6.16
N ASP A 334 -6.98 -14.92 5.22
CA ASP A 334 -7.12 -13.49 5.50
C ASP A 334 -8.60 -13.06 5.52
N CYS A 335 -9.40 -13.62 4.61
CA CYS A 335 -10.84 -13.35 4.53
C CYS A 335 -11.64 -14.67 4.49
N LEU A 336 -12.52 -14.88 5.47
CA LEU A 336 -13.29 -16.12 5.67
C LEU A 336 -14.77 -15.93 5.33
N GLY A 337 -15.35 -16.89 4.60
CA GLY A 337 -16.76 -16.91 4.22
C GLY A 337 -16.95 -16.78 2.71
N GLN A 338 -18.06 -16.15 2.28
CA GLN A 338 -18.34 -15.89 0.87
C GLN A 338 -17.74 -14.54 0.45
N ILE A 339 -16.54 -14.58 -0.13
CA ILE A 339 -15.75 -13.38 -0.42
C ILE A 339 -15.92 -12.92 -1.86
N HIS A 340 -16.02 -11.59 -2.05
CA HIS A 340 -15.77 -10.94 -3.31
C HIS A 340 -14.44 -10.19 -3.23
N TYR A 341 -13.53 -10.47 -4.17
CA TYR A 341 -12.24 -9.79 -4.25
C TYR A 341 -12.26 -8.74 -5.36
N PHE A 342 -11.62 -7.59 -5.11
CA PHE A 342 -11.24 -6.65 -6.15
C PHE A 342 -9.75 -6.79 -6.41
N ASP A 343 -9.40 -7.17 -7.64
CA ASP A 343 -8.05 -7.03 -8.16
C ASP A 343 -7.80 -5.56 -8.51
N VAL A 344 -6.63 -5.05 -8.16
CA VAL A 344 -6.29 -3.63 -8.35
C VAL A 344 -5.15 -3.49 -9.36
N PRO A 345 -5.39 -2.82 -10.52
CA PRO A 345 -4.32 -2.42 -11.41
C PRO A 345 -3.41 -1.39 -10.76
N ALA A 346 -2.10 -1.59 -10.88
CA ALA A 346 -1.07 -0.76 -10.28
C ALA A 346 0.15 -0.61 -11.19
N THR A 347 1.19 0.05 -10.68
CA THR A 347 2.43 0.36 -11.39
C THR A 347 3.63 -0.08 -10.55
N ASP A 348 4.61 -0.70 -11.21
CA ASP A 348 5.94 -0.92 -10.62
C ASP A 348 6.79 0.35 -10.60
N ASP A 349 7.96 0.30 -9.97
CA ASP A 349 8.84 1.47 -9.87
C ASP A 349 9.35 1.99 -11.22
N MET A 350 9.24 1.19 -12.29
CA MET A 350 9.67 1.53 -13.65
C MET A 350 8.53 2.06 -14.54
N GLY A 351 7.29 2.13 -14.02
CA GLY A 351 6.12 2.54 -14.78
C GLY A 351 5.50 1.43 -15.62
N ASN A 352 5.83 0.16 -15.35
CA ASN A 352 5.17 -0.97 -16.00
C ASN A 352 3.87 -1.31 -15.26
N PRO A 353 2.79 -1.68 -15.97
CA PRO A 353 1.55 -2.11 -15.34
C PRO A 353 1.75 -3.43 -14.60
N MET A 354 1.07 -3.57 -13.47
CA MET A 354 0.94 -4.82 -12.74
C MET A 354 -0.47 -4.95 -12.16
N LEU A 355 -0.84 -6.17 -11.76
CA LEU A 355 -2.12 -6.46 -11.12
C LEU A 355 -1.89 -6.96 -9.69
N MET A 356 -2.36 -6.20 -8.71
CA MET A 356 -2.44 -6.63 -7.32
C MET A 356 -3.66 -7.53 -7.17
N LYS A 357 -3.43 -8.84 -7.21
CA LYS A 357 -4.49 -9.85 -7.06
C LYS A 357 -5.05 -9.83 -5.65
N ASN A 358 -6.37 -9.94 -5.53
CA ASN A 358 -7.08 -10.03 -4.26
C ASN A 358 -6.72 -8.89 -3.28
N ALA A 359 -6.44 -7.69 -3.78
CA ALA A 359 -5.95 -6.57 -2.97
C ALA A 359 -7.00 -6.08 -1.96
N ILE A 360 -8.28 -6.16 -2.33
CA ILE A 360 -9.40 -5.79 -1.45
C ILE A 360 -10.31 -7.01 -1.33
N CYS A 361 -10.70 -7.38 -0.12
CA CYS A 361 -11.75 -8.35 0.12
C CYS A 361 -13.02 -7.66 0.63
N MET A 362 -14.17 -8.17 0.19
CA MET A 362 -15.48 -7.72 0.61
C MET A 362 -16.38 -8.91 0.92
N HIS A 363 -17.03 -8.88 2.07
CA HIS A 363 -18.00 -9.89 2.49
C HIS A 363 -19.02 -9.28 3.45
N GLU A 364 -20.15 -9.97 3.62
CA GLU A 364 -21.08 -9.65 4.71
C GLU A 364 -20.97 -10.70 5.81
N GLU A 365 -21.16 -10.27 7.06
CA GLU A 365 -21.10 -11.17 8.21
C GLU A 365 -22.20 -10.85 9.22
N ASP A 366 -22.59 -11.89 9.96
CA ASP A 366 -23.46 -11.74 11.13
C ASP A 366 -22.78 -10.85 12.18
N TYR A 367 -23.55 -9.95 12.77
CA TYR A 367 -23.04 -9.02 13.79
C TYR A 367 -23.92 -9.03 15.05
N GLY A 368 -24.38 -10.21 15.46
CA GLY A 368 -25.17 -10.38 16.67
C GLY A 368 -26.61 -9.86 16.55
N ILE A 369 -27.13 -9.28 17.63
CA ILE A 369 -28.52 -8.79 17.71
C ILE A 369 -28.56 -7.32 17.28
N LEU A 370 -29.43 -6.98 16.32
CA LEU A 370 -29.70 -5.60 15.93
C LEU A 370 -30.63 -4.93 16.95
N TRP A 371 -31.77 -5.56 17.21
CA TRP A 371 -32.67 -5.16 18.27
C TRP A 371 -33.47 -6.37 18.77
N LYS A 372 -33.87 -6.31 20.03
CA LYS A 372 -34.68 -7.32 20.70
C LYS A 372 -35.59 -6.64 21.71
N HIS A 373 -36.84 -7.06 21.75
CA HIS A 373 -37.78 -6.63 22.77
C HIS A 373 -38.70 -7.78 23.17
N TYR A 374 -39.08 -7.79 24.45
CA TYR A 374 -40.11 -8.66 24.98
C TYR A 374 -41.13 -7.80 25.74
N GLU A 375 -42.36 -7.71 25.23
CA GLU A 375 -43.47 -7.06 25.92
C GLU A 375 -44.25 -8.14 26.69
N PHE A 376 -44.07 -8.17 28.01
CA PHE A 376 -44.64 -9.22 28.86
C PHE A 376 -46.17 -9.09 29.02
N ARG A 377 -46.76 -7.91 28.81
CA ARG A 377 -48.21 -7.71 29.00
C ARG A 377 -49.05 -8.37 27.93
N ASN A 378 -48.50 -8.52 26.73
CA ASN A 378 -49.18 -9.14 25.60
C ASN A 378 -48.37 -10.30 24.98
N GLU A 379 -47.32 -10.73 25.67
CA GLU A 379 -46.45 -11.84 25.27
C GLU A 379 -45.83 -11.66 23.87
N THR A 380 -45.58 -10.42 23.42
CA THR A 380 -44.95 -10.17 22.13
C THR A 380 -43.43 -10.33 22.24
N TYR A 381 -42.87 -11.23 21.45
CA TYR A 381 -41.42 -11.49 21.36
C TYR A 381 -40.89 -11.05 20.00
N GLU A 382 -39.96 -10.10 20.00
CA GLU A 382 -39.33 -9.63 18.78
C GLU A 382 -37.80 -9.69 18.88
N VAL A 383 -37.17 -10.21 17.82
CA VAL A 383 -35.72 -10.25 17.65
C VAL A 383 -35.38 -10.03 16.18
N ARG A 384 -34.41 -9.16 15.89
CA ARG A 384 -33.76 -9.06 14.58
C ARG A 384 -32.26 -9.15 14.74
N ARG A 385 -31.61 -9.91 13.87
CA ARG A 385 -30.14 -10.03 13.83
C ARG A 385 -29.53 -8.89 13.04
N SER A 386 -28.33 -8.48 13.42
CA SER A 386 -27.54 -7.49 12.71
C SER A 386 -26.64 -8.17 11.69
N ARG A 387 -26.30 -7.43 10.64
CA ARG A 387 -25.23 -7.77 9.70
C ARG A 387 -24.40 -6.54 9.43
N ARG A 388 -23.14 -6.74 9.08
CA ARG A 388 -22.30 -5.69 8.52
C ARG A 388 -21.69 -6.14 7.21
N LEU A 389 -21.48 -5.18 6.32
CA LEU A 389 -20.65 -5.36 5.13
C LEU A 389 -19.23 -4.89 5.48
N VAL A 390 -18.25 -5.75 5.26
CA VAL A 390 -16.82 -5.47 5.49
C VAL A 390 -16.18 -5.27 4.13
N ILE A 391 -15.38 -4.21 4.00
CA ILE A 391 -14.52 -3.94 2.85
C ILE A 391 -13.14 -3.66 3.45
N SER A 392 -12.17 -4.50 3.16
CA SER A 392 -10.85 -4.45 3.79
C SER A 392 -9.73 -4.72 2.81
N PHE A 393 -8.56 -4.18 3.12
CA PHE A 393 -7.27 -4.54 2.52
C PHE A 393 -6.26 -4.65 3.65
N PHE A 394 -5.14 -5.34 3.42
CA PHE A 394 -3.99 -5.34 4.32
C PHE A 394 -2.79 -4.70 3.64
N ALA A 395 -1.97 -3.98 4.39
CA ALA A 395 -0.70 -3.44 3.91
C ALA A 395 0.44 -3.77 4.86
N THR A 396 1.60 -4.16 4.32
CA THR A 396 2.80 -4.45 5.10
C THR A 396 3.83 -3.35 4.88
N VAL A 397 4.18 -2.63 5.94
CA VAL A 397 5.21 -1.57 5.91
C VAL A 397 6.35 -1.98 6.82
N GLY A 398 7.39 -2.57 6.20
CA GLY A 398 8.55 -3.09 6.93
C GLY A 398 8.12 -4.15 7.95
N ASN A 399 8.12 -3.78 9.23
CA ASN A 399 7.88 -4.68 10.36
C ASN A 399 6.43 -4.72 10.85
N TYR A 400 5.54 -3.87 10.35
CA TYR A 400 4.12 -3.82 10.74
C TYR A 400 3.20 -4.20 9.58
N ASP A 401 2.09 -4.82 9.94
CA ASP A 401 0.97 -5.14 9.07
C ASP A 401 -0.26 -4.38 9.58
N TYR A 402 -0.97 -3.71 8.67
CA TYR A 402 -2.14 -2.87 8.94
C TYR A 402 -3.40 -3.43 8.31
#